data_AF-A0A4S2U920-F1
#
_entry.id   AF-A0A4S2U920-F1
#
_cell.length_a   1.000
_cell.length_b   1.000
_cell.length_c   1.000
_cell.angle_alpha   90.00
_cell.angle_beta   90.00
_cell.angle_gamma   90.00
#
_symmetry.space_group_name_H-M   'P 1'
#
loop_
_entity.id
_entity.type
_entity.pdbx_description
1 polymer ?
#
loop_
_entity_poly.entity_id
_entity_poly.type
_entity_poly.pdbx_seq_one_letter_code
_entity_poly.pdbx_strand_id
1 'polypeptide(L)'
;MTTQQVTPTPGDVAPVVLRWALMPVDGNGIAGATVARMLDGDAGGARARIMMPGERVPYGVAPVLVSDTTLHGATRVEETLLRWGAMPKPWLVWVADAPARPVQDARFLIRALEGRLAGVAKVPYLPVLRAVKGPDEALEYKDVQSAAEKLRRTMERN
;
A
#
# COMPACT_ATOMS: atom_id res chain seq x y z
N MET A 1 0.74 26.51 -51.84
CA MET A 1 1.44 25.32 -51.31
C MET A 1 1.45 25.44 -49.80
N THR A 2 0.51 24.79 -49.13
CA THR A 2 0.33 24.89 -47.67
C THR A 2 0.77 23.57 -47.06
N THR A 3 1.90 23.58 -46.37
CA THR A 3 2.44 22.42 -45.63
C THR A 3 1.59 22.18 -44.40
N GLN A 4 0.82 21.09 -44.40
CA GLN A 4 0.09 20.61 -43.23
C GLN A 4 1.09 19.86 -42.34
N GLN A 5 1.40 20.41 -41.15
CA GLN A 5 2.14 19.69 -40.12
C GLN A 5 1.22 18.60 -39.55
N VAL A 6 1.59 17.35 -39.77
CA VAL A 6 1.00 16.20 -39.09
C VAL A 6 1.65 16.12 -37.70
N THR A 7 0.90 16.47 -36.66
CA THR A 7 1.31 16.23 -35.27
C THR A 7 1.22 14.72 -34.99
N PRO A 8 2.28 14.07 -34.48
CA PRO A 8 2.22 12.67 -34.11
C PRO A 8 1.34 12.49 -32.87
N THR A 9 0.39 11.55 -32.92
CA THR A 9 -0.41 11.10 -31.79
C THR A 9 0.52 10.56 -30.70
N PRO A 10 0.55 11.13 -29.47
CA PRO A 10 1.23 10.50 -28.36
C PRO A 10 0.50 9.20 -28.03
N GLY A 11 1.27 8.12 -27.90
CA GLY A 11 0.78 6.78 -27.64
C GLY A 11 -0.23 6.72 -26.48
N ASP A 12 -1.14 5.78 -26.63
CA ASP A 12 -2.23 5.42 -25.73
C ASP A 12 -1.71 5.01 -24.34
N VAL A 13 -1.34 6.00 -23.53
CA VAL A 13 -1.13 5.81 -22.09
C VAL A 13 -2.49 6.08 -21.45
N ALA A 14 -3.24 5.01 -21.17
CA ALA A 14 -4.46 5.10 -20.39
C ALA A 14 -4.22 5.99 -19.16
N PRO A 15 -5.12 6.94 -18.84
CA PRO A 15 -4.91 7.85 -17.72
C PRO A 15 -4.67 7.03 -16.45
N VAL A 16 -3.51 7.22 -15.82
CA VAL A 16 -3.20 6.52 -14.57
C VAL A 16 -4.04 7.15 -13.47
N VAL A 17 -5.14 6.46 -13.14
CA VAL A 17 -6.08 6.88 -12.09
C VAL A 17 -5.63 6.31 -10.75
N LEU A 18 -5.89 7.07 -9.68
CA LEU A 18 -5.67 6.61 -8.32
C LEU A 18 -6.45 5.31 -8.08
N ARG A 19 -5.75 4.25 -7.68
CA ARG A 19 -6.33 2.94 -7.37
C ARG A 19 -6.30 2.63 -5.89
N TRP A 20 -5.24 3.06 -5.21
CA TRP A 20 -4.99 2.70 -3.82
C TRP A 20 -4.84 3.96 -2.95
N ALA A 21 -5.70 4.09 -1.95
CA ALA A 21 -5.64 5.14 -0.93
C ALA A 21 -5.06 4.56 0.36
N LEU A 22 -3.80 4.85 0.66
CA LEU A 22 -3.08 4.27 1.79
C LEU A 22 -3.27 5.08 3.06
N MET A 23 -3.50 4.39 4.16
CA MET A 23 -3.69 4.93 5.51
C MET A 23 -2.79 4.14 6.48
N PRO A 24 -1.58 4.64 6.79
CA PRO A 24 -0.76 4.07 7.84
C PRO A 24 -1.46 4.23 9.20
N VAL A 25 -1.70 3.13 9.92
CA VAL A 25 -2.46 3.15 11.18
C VAL A 25 -1.60 3.28 12.42
N ASP A 26 -0.32 2.97 12.31
CA ASP A 26 0.70 3.01 13.37
C ASP A 26 1.72 4.16 13.18
N GLY A 27 1.63 4.90 12.07
CA GLY A 27 2.43 6.10 11.79
C GLY A 27 2.97 6.14 10.36
N ASN A 28 3.31 7.34 9.87
CA ASN A 28 3.89 7.50 8.54
C ASN A 28 5.42 7.28 8.59
N GLY A 29 5.85 6.02 8.57
CA GLY A 29 7.25 5.62 8.53
C GLY A 29 7.74 5.22 7.14
N ILE A 30 9.04 4.94 7.02
CA ILE A 30 9.69 4.49 5.77
C ILE A 30 9.01 3.26 5.16
N ALA A 31 8.51 2.34 5.99
CA ALA A 31 7.77 1.16 5.55
C ALA A 31 6.47 1.54 4.82
N GLY A 32 5.64 2.42 5.41
CA GLY A 32 4.41 2.89 4.79
C GLY A 32 4.66 3.66 3.48
N ALA A 33 5.66 4.54 3.48
CA ALA A 33 6.08 5.26 2.28
C ALA A 33 6.58 4.31 1.17
N THR A 34 7.34 3.28 1.54
CA THR A 34 7.81 2.28 0.58
C THR A 34 6.65 1.47 0.02
N VAL A 35 5.68 1.04 0.85
CA VAL A 35 4.47 0.34 0.38
C VAL A 35 3.68 1.21 -0.61
N ALA A 36 3.57 2.52 -0.38
CA ALA A 36 2.94 3.44 -1.33
C ALA A 36 3.65 3.38 -2.70
N ARG A 37 4.98 3.48 -2.71
CA ARG A 37 5.78 3.38 -3.95
C ARG A 37 5.70 2.00 -4.60
N MET A 38 5.67 0.92 -3.81
CA MET A 38 5.48 -0.44 -4.32
C MET A 38 4.15 -0.58 -5.07
N LEU A 39 3.06 -0.04 -4.54
CA LEU A 39 1.75 -0.08 -5.19
C LEU A 39 1.62 0.87 -6.37
N ASP A 40 2.36 1.97 -6.33
CA ASP A 40 2.34 2.97 -7.39
C ASP A 40 2.95 2.44 -8.70
N GLY A 41 4.06 1.70 -8.62
CA GLY A 41 4.66 1.00 -9.78
C GLY A 41 5.07 1.96 -10.90
N ASP A 42 5.96 2.89 -10.57
CA ASP A 42 6.53 3.95 -11.43
C ASP A 42 5.52 5.00 -11.94
N ALA A 43 4.30 5.02 -11.40
CA ALA A 43 3.25 5.97 -11.78
C ALA A 43 3.41 7.39 -11.18
N GLY A 44 4.53 7.71 -10.54
CA GLY A 44 4.80 9.04 -9.98
C GLY A 44 3.83 9.49 -8.87
N GLY A 45 3.16 8.55 -8.19
CA GLY A 45 2.12 8.79 -7.18
C GLY A 45 0.70 8.83 -7.74
N ALA A 46 0.51 8.60 -9.04
CA ALA A 46 -0.80 8.65 -9.68
C ALA A 46 -1.66 7.42 -9.36
N ARG A 47 -1.06 6.26 -9.04
CA ARG A 47 -1.79 5.00 -8.81
C ARG A 47 -1.97 4.71 -7.33
N ALA A 48 -1.00 5.08 -6.49
CA ALA A 48 -1.07 4.86 -5.05
C ALA A 48 -0.50 6.06 -4.28
N ARG A 49 -1.24 6.49 -3.25
CA ARG A 49 -0.89 7.66 -2.44
C ARG A 49 -1.26 7.46 -0.98
N ILE A 50 -0.41 7.97 -0.08
CA ILE A 50 -0.75 8.11 1.34
C ILE A 50 -1.73 9.28 1.50
N MET A 51 -2.87 8.98 2.10
CA MET A 51 -3.91 9.95 2.39
C MET A 51 -3.51 10.81 3.59
N MET A 52 -3.86 12.09 3.54
CA MET A 52 -3.70 12.97 4.71
C MET A 52 -4.74 12.62 5.78
N PRO A 53 -4.45 12.83 7.07
CA PRO A 53 -5.44 12.65 8.12
C PRO A 53 -6.73 13.45 7.84
N GLY A 54 -7.88 12.79 7.93
CA GLY A 54 -9.20 13.41 7.67
C GLY A 54 -9.56 13.57 6.19
N GLU A 55 -8.65 13.25 5.27
CA GLU A 55 -8.94 13.23 3.84
C GLU A 55 -9.91 12.09 3.50
N ARG A 56 -10.90 12.38 2.65
CA ARG A 56 -11.89 11.38 2.23
C ARG A 56 -11.32 10.49 1.13
N VAL A 57 -11.57 9.18 1.23
CA VAL A 57 -11.23 8.23 0.15
C VAL A 57 -12.06 8.57 -1.09
N PRO A 58 -11.44 8.84 -2.24
CA PRO A 58 -12.18 9.16 -3.46
C PRO A 58 -13.03 7.98 -3.93
N TYR A 59 -14.12 8.28 -4.64
CA TYR A 59 -15.00 7.25 -5.16
C TYR A 59 -14.27 6.33 -6.15
N GLY A 60 -14.49 5.02 -6.03
CA GLY A 60 -13.84 4.01 -6.87
C GLY A 60 -12.39 3.68 -6.50
N VAL A 61 -11.84 4.31 -5.45
CA VAL A 61 -10.48 4.03 -4.96
C VAL A 61 -10.55 3.01 -3.82
N ALA A 62 -9.71 1.98 -3.88
CA ALA A 62 -9.65 0.98 -2.84
C ALA A 62 -8.84 1.49 -1.63
N PRO A 63 -9.44 1.49 -0.42
CA PRO A 63 -8.73 1.88 0.78
C PRO A 63 -7.74 0.78 1.22
N VAL A 64 -6.58 1.19 1.70
CA VAL A 64 -5.49 0.31 2.12
C VAL A 64 -4.99 0.75 3.49
N LEU A 65 -5.19 -0.07 4.51
CA LEU A 65 -4.54 0.08 5.80
C LEU A 65 -3.13 -0.48 5.71
N VAL A 66 -2.15 0.26 6.23
CA VAL A 66 -0.77 -0.23 6.36
C VAL A 66 -0.41 -0.27 7.84
N SER A 67 0.10 -1.41 8.28
CA SER A 67 0.50 -1.63 9.66
C SER A 67 1.69 -2.58 9.73
N ASP A 68 2.50 -2.42 10.76
CA ASP A 68 3.49 -3.39 11.15
C ASP A 68 2.88 -4.71 11.68
N THR A 69 3.71 -5.76 11.78
CA THR A 69 3.31 -7.06 12.34
C THR A 69 3.32 -7.14 13.87
N THR A 70 3.36 -6.00 14.56
CA THR A 70 3.37 -5.99 16.02
C THR A 70 1.95 -6.16 16.56
N LEU A 71 1.84 -6.49 17.85
CA LEU A 71 0.54 -6.46 18.54
C LEU A 71 -0.04 -5.04 18.56
N HIS A 72 0.82 -4.02 18.71
CA HIS A 72 0.40 -2.63 18.68
C HIS A 72 -0.27 -2.28 17.35
N GLY A 73 0.39 -2.59 16.23
CA GLY A 73 -0.17 -2.39 14.89
C GLY A 73 -1.49 -3.12 14.68
N ALA A 74 -1.56 -4.39 15.11
CA ALA A 74 -2.80 -5.18 15.05
C ALA A 74 -3.96 -4.50 15.82
N THR A 75 -3.72 -4.01 17.03
CA THR A 75 -4.72 -3.24 17.81
C THR A 75 -5.10 -1.94 17.11
N ARG A 76 -4.16 -1.22 16.50
CA ARG A 76 -4.48 0.00 15.71
C ARG A 76 -5.35 -0.30 14.50
N VAL A 77 -5.13 -1.43 13.83
CA VAL A 77 -6.01 -1.89 12.75
C VAL A 77 -7.42 -2.15 13.28
N GLU A 78 -7.56 -2.85 14.42
CA GLU A 78 -8.87 -3.08 15.04
C GLU A 78 -9.59 -1.78 15.38
N GLU A 79 -8.92 -0.85 16.09
CA GLU A 79 -9.46 0.46 16.45
C GLU A 79 -9.92 1.24 15.22
N THR A 80 -9.12 1.20 14.15
CA THR A 80 -9.43 1.85 12.86
C THR A 80 -10.65 1.22 12.21
N LEU A 81 -10.71 -0.12 12.16
CA LEU A 81 -11.83 -0.84 11.58
C LEU A 81 -13.13 -0.63 12.37
N LEU A 82 -13.06 -0.57 13.70
CA LEU A 82 -14.23 -0.27 14.54
C LEU A 82 -14.87 1.08 14.17
N ARG A 83 -14.07 2.05 13.73
CA ARG A 83 -14.52 3.39 13.31
C ARG A 83 -14.78 3.51 11.81
N TRP A 84 -14.60 2.43 11.04
CA TRP A 84 -14.63 2.45 9.57
C TRP A 84 -15.97 2.85 8.94
N GLY A 85 -17.07 2.58 9.64
CA GLY A 85 -18.42 2.88 9.16
C GLY A 85 -18.77 2.13 7.87
N ALA A 86 -19.49 2.80 6.97
CA ALA A 86 -20.04 2.22 5.74
C ALA A 86 -19.10 2.29 4.51
N MET A 87 -17.81 2.58 4.72
CA MET A 87 -16.83 2.63 3.62
C MET A 87 -16.54 1.22 3.05
N PRO A 88 -16.04 1.11 1.80
CA PRO A 88 -15.58 -0.16 1.25
C PRO A 88 -14.60 -0.86 2.18
N LYS A 89 -14.67 -2.20 2.25
CA LYS A 89 -13.72 -2.97 3.08
C LYS A 89 -12.29 -2.65 2.65
N PRO A 90 -11.39 -2.29 3.58
CA PRO A 90 -10.02 -1.98 3.22
C PRO A 90 -9.21 -3.25 3.02
N TRP A 91 -8.18 -3.13 2.20
CA TRP A 91 -7.05 -4.05 2.24
C TRP A 91 -6.20 -3.77 3.47
N LEU A 92 -5.58 -4.81 4.03
CA LEU A 92 -4.51 -4.67 5.00
C LEU A 92 -3.19 -5.08 4.34
N VAL A 93 -2.23 -4.15 4.29
CA VAL A 93 -0.83 -4.47 4.00
C VAL A 93 -0.10 -4.58 5.33
N TRP A 94 0.28 -5.80 5.66
CA TRP A 94 0.90 -6.16 6.93
C TRP A 94 2.41 -6.34 6.75
N VAL A 95 3.19 -5.37 7.24
CA VAL A 95 4.63 -5.28 7.00
C VAL A 95 5.39 -5.86 8.19
N ALA A 96 6.26 -6.84 7.95
CA ALA A 96 7.04 -7.42 9.04
C ALA A 96 8.08 -6.42 9.57
N ASP A 97 8.02 -6.12 10.87
CA ASP A 97 8.95 -5.20 11.56
C ASP A 97 10.31 -5.85 11.91
N ALA A 98 10.31 -7.17 12.06
CA ALA A 98 11.47 -7.95 12.45
C ALA A 98 11.51 -9.28 11.66
N PRO A 99 12.68 -9.95 11.57
CA PRO A 99 12.82 -11.27 10.92
C PRO A 99 12.25 -12.39 11.81
N ALA A 100 11.12 -12.15 12.45
CA ALA A 100 10.45 -13.06 13.35
C ALA A 100 8.99 -13.24 12.90
N ARG A 101 8.39 -14.37 13.28
CA ARG A 101 6.95 -14.55 13.07
C ARG A 101 6.18 -13.56 13.94
N PRO A 102 5.07 -12.98 13.44
CA PRO A 102 4.21 -12.15 14.28
C PRO A 102 3.74 -12.93 15.51
N VAL A 103 3.68 -12.26 16.65
CA VAL A 103 3.21 -12.86 17.90
C VAL A 103 1.81 -13.45 17.73
N GLN A 104 1.50 -14.49 18.51
CA GLN A 104 0.25 -15.25 18.35
C GLN A 104 -0.99 -14.36 18.45
N ASP A 105 -1.02 -13.44 19.40
CA ASP A 105 -2.15 -12.55 19.63
C ASP A 105 -2.41 -11.63 18.45
N ALA A 106 -1.35 -11.06 17.84
CA ALA A 106 -1.47 -10.23 16.64
C ALA A 106 -2.06 -11.04 15.47
N ARG A 107 -1.61 -12.29 15.28
CA ARG A 107 -2.17 -13.17 14.24
C ARG A 107 -3.63 -13.53 14.49
N PHE A 108 -3.98 -13.81 15.74
CA PHE A 108 -5.35 -14.15 16.11
C PHE A 108 -6.27 -12.96 15.88
N LEU A 109 -5.86 -11.77 16.30
CA LEU A 109 -6.59 -10.51 16.12
C LEU A 109 -6.81 -10.22 14.63
N ILE A 110 -5.76 -10.23 13.79
CA ILE A 110 -5.92 -10.01 12.34
C ILE A 110 -6.83 -11.06 11.70
N ARG A 111 -6.72 -12.34 12.11
CA ARG A 111 -7.61 -13.40 11.62
C ARG A 111 -9.07 -13.14 11.97
N ALA A 112 -9.36 -12.67 13.18
CA ALA A 112 -10.71 -12.30 13.60
C ALA A 112 -11.28 -11.12 12.78
N LEU A 113 -10.41 -10.25 12.24
CA LEU A 113 -10.79 -9.11 11.42
C LEU A 113 -10.95 -9.44 9.92
N GLU A 114 -10.63 -10.65 9.45
CA GLU A 114 -10.66 -11.01 8.02
C GLU A 114 -12.04 -10.71 7.38
N GLY A 115 -13.14 -10.93 8.10
CA GLY A 115 -14.49 -10.63 7.60
C GLY A 115 -14.75 -9.14 7.31
N ARG A 116 -13.96 -8.23 7.89
CA ARG A 116 -14.05 -6.77 7.73
C ARG A 116 -13.05 -6.21 6.72
N LEU A 117 -12.13 -7.04 6.22
CA LEU A 117 -11.10 -6.67 5.25
C LEU A 117 -11.48 -7.19 3.85
N ALA A 118 -11.00 -6.51 2.82
CA ALA A 118 -11.06 -7.02 1.44
C ALA A 118 -10.00 -8.10 1.20
N GLY A 119 -8.90 -8.03 1.94
CA GLY A 119 -7.82 -9.01 1.91
C GLY A 119 -6.64 -8.57 2.76
N VAL A 120 -5.73 -9.50 3.03
CA VAL A 120 -4.48 -9.25 3.76
C VAL A 120 -3.30 -9.61 2.86
N ALA A 121 -2.47 -8.61 2.54
CA ALA A 121 -1.20 -8.81 1.84
C ALA A 121 -0.04 -8.66 2.84
N LYS A 122 0.90 -9.60 2.82
CA LYS A 122 2.06 -9.58 3.73
C LYS A 122 3.31 -9.12 3.00
N VAL A 123 3.98 -8.12 3.55
CA VAL A 123 5.31 -7.70 3.11
C VAL A 123 6.34 -8.29 4.08
N PRO A 124 7.35 -9.04 3.59
CA PRO A 124 8.36 -9.64 4.45
C PRO A 124 9.21 -8.57 5.13
N TYR A 125 10.01 -8.99 6.11
CA TYR A 125 10.97 -8.08 6.74
C TYR A 125 12.01 -7.69 5.71
N LEU A 126 12.18 -6.38 5.51
CA LEU A 126 13.11 -5.80 4.56
C LEU A 126 14.17 -5.02 5.34
N PRO A 127 15.30 -5.66 5.74
CA PRO A 127 16.31 -5.03 6.58
C PRO A 127 16.84 -3.72 6.01
N VAL A 128 16.88 -3.63 4.68
CA VAL A 128 17.34 -2.44 3.95
C VAL A 128 16.55 -1.18 4.28
N LEU A 129 15.27 -1.31 4.65
CA LEU A 129 14.44 -0.16 5.04
C LEU A 129 14.94 0.55 6.31
N ARG A 130 15.83 -0.09 7.09
CA ARG A 130 16.46 0.54 8.26
C ARG A 130 17.65 1.44 7.91
N ALA A 131 18.20 1.32 6.71
CA ALA A 131 19.42 2.02 6.28
C ALA A 131 19.17 3.10 5.23
N VAL A 132 18.11 2.95 4.43
CA VAL A 132 17.74 3.88 3.36
C VAL A 132 17.14 5.17 3.90
N LYS A 133 17.35 6.27 3.17
CA LYS A 133 16.82 7.60 3.52
C LYS A 133 15.42 7.83 2.98
N GLY A 134 15.01 7.07 1.97
CA GLY A 134 13.72 7.27 1.31
C GLY A 134 13.21 6.04 0.56
N PRO A 135 11.92 6.05 0.18
CA PRO A 135 11.29 4.91 -0.47
C PRO A 135 11.76 4.70 -1.92
N ASP A 136 12.27 5.74 -2.57
CA ASP A 136 12.80 5.67 -3.93
C ASP A 136 14.14 4.89 -3.94
N GLU A 137 15.04 5.19 -3.00
CA GLU A 137 16.28 4.44 -2.75
C GLU A 137 15.99 2.98 -2.37
N ALA A 138 14.96 2.75 -1.54
CA ALA A 138 14.54 1.41 -1.16
C ALA A 138 14.19 0.52 -2.37
N LEU A 139 13.59 1.08 -3.41
CA LEU A 139 13.16 0.34 -4.60
C LEU A 139 14.33 -0.05 -5.52
N GLU A 140 15.55 0.44 -5.30
CA GLU A 140 16.73 -0.03 -6.02
C GLU A 140 17.14 -1.45 -5.61
N TYR A 141 16.69 -1.90 -4.43
CA TYR A 141 17.06 -3.20 -3.88
C TYR A 141 16.16 -4.32 -4.40
N LYS A 142 16.79 -5.39 -4.88
CA LYS A 142 16.12 -6.55 -5.48
C LYS A 142 15.06 -7.19 -4.57
N ASP A 143 15.31 -7.27 -3.27
CA ASP A 143 14.36 -7.87 -2.32
C ASP A 143 13.09 -7.00 -2.18
N VAL A 144 13.25 -5.68 -2.22
CA VAL A 144 12.15 -4.72 -2.18
C VAL A 144 11.35 -4.78 -3.48
N GLN A 145 12.02 -4.83 -4.64
CA GLN A 145 11.35 -5.00 -5.94
C GLN A 145 10.56 -6.31 -6.00
N SER A 146 11.13 -7.41 -5.52
CA SER A 146 10.47 -8.72 -5.48
C SER A 146 9.24 -8.69 -4.56
N ALA A 147 9.35 -8.03 -3.40
CA ALA A 147 8.23 -7.82 -2.50
C ALA A 147 7.14 -6.94 -3.14
N ALA A 148 7.52 -5.88 -3.87
CA ALA A 148 6.60 -5.01 -4.59
C ALA A 148 5.79 -5.76 -5.65
N GLU A 149 6.47 -6.58 -6.46
CA GLU A 149 5.82 -7.38 -7.50
C GLU A 149 4.86 -8.41 -6.88
N LYS A 150 5.26 -9.05 -5.78
CA LYS A 150 4.39 -9.98 -5.06
C LYS A 150 3.17 -9.26 -4.48
N LEU A 151 3.37 -8.10 -3.86
CA LEU A 151 2.31 -7.28 -3.28
C LEU A 151 1.26 -6.90 -4.33
N ARG A 152 1.69 -6.32 -5.46
CA ARG A 152 0.79 -5.93 -6.56
C ARG A 152 0.00 -7.14 -7.08
N ARG A 153 0.68 -8.26 -7.36
CA ARG A 153 0.01 -9.49 -7.82
C ARG A 153 -1.02 -10.02 -6.83
N THR A 154 -0.76 -9.92 -5.52
CA THR A 154 -1.73 -10.34 -4.50
C THR A 154 -2.96 -9.44 -4.48
N MET A 155 -2.77 -8.13 -4.60
CA MET A 155 -3.88 -7.17 -4.52
C MET A 155 -4.69 -7.06 -5.82
N GLU A 156 -4.12 -7.38 -6.97
CA GLU A 156 -4.80 -7.34 -8.28
C GLU A 156 -5.55 -8.64 -8.64
N ARG A 157 -5.27 -9.76 -7.95
CA ARG A 157 -5.88 -11.07 -8.23
C ARG A 157 -7.20 -11.33 -7.49
N ASN A 158 -7.56 -10.48 -6.54
CA ASN A 158 -8.80 -10.56 -5.76
C ASN A 158 -9.80 -9.53 -6.27
#